data_AF-A0A484GNV2-F1
#
_entry.id   AF-A0A484GNV2-F1
#
_cell.length_a   1.000
_cell.length_b   1.000
_cell.length_c   1.000
_cell.angle_alpha   90.00
_cell.angle_beta   90.00
_cell.angle_gamma   90.00
#
_symmetry.space_group_name_H-M   'P 1'
#
loop_
_entity.id
_entity.type
_entity.pdbx_description
1 polymer ?
#
loop_
_entity_poly.entity_id
_entity_poly.type
_entity_poly.pdbx_seq_one_letter_code
_entity_poly.pdbx_strand_id
1 'polypeptide(L)'
;YSPKQVFNVDETGLYWKRMPDQSYISKEEKSMAGYRAAKDKLTLLSGGNASGDMKLKPLLVYHSENPRALKNIAKGSLPVVWKSNPKAWVTQAIFQDWF
;
A
#
# COMPACT_ATOMS: atom_id res chain seq x y z
N TYR A 1 12.00 26.09 -12.50
CA TYR A 1 12.03 25.47 -11.16
C TYR A 1 13.37 24.81 -10.93
N SER A 2 13.89 24.81 -9.70
CA SER A 2 15.08 24.02 -9.37
C SER A 2 14.72 22.53 -9.35
N PRO A 3 15.57 21.61 -9.85
CA PRO A 3 15.34 20.17 -9.73
C PRO A 3 15.13 19.69 -8.28
N LYS A 4 15.61 20.46 -7.30
CA LYS A 4 15.40 20.18 -5.88
C LYS A 4 13.97 20.44 -5.39
N GLN A 5 13.22 21.27 -6.11
CA GLN A 5 11.85 21.70 -5.77
C GLN A 5 10.78 20.99 -6.61
N VAL A 6 11.19 20.20 -7.60
CA VAL A 6 10.28 19.40 -8.42
C VAL A 6 10.21 18.02 -7.80
N PHE A 7 9.03 17.62 -7.33
CA PHE A 7 8.79 16.28 -6.78
C PHE A 7 7.94 15.46 -7.73
N ASN A 8 8.25 14.17 -7.80
CA ASN A 8 7.37 13.19 -8.38
C ASN A 8 6.96 12.19 -7.30
N VAL A 9 5.70 11.79 -7.32
CA VAL A 9 5.11 10.83 -6.39
C VAL A 9 4.26 9.87 -7.21
N ASP A 10 4.37 8.58 -6.91
CA ASP A 10 3.60 7.54 -7.59
C ASP A 10 2.96 6.56 -6.59
N GLU A 11 1.77 6.07 -6.95
CA GLU A 11 0.94 5.15 -6.16
C GLU A 11 1.07 3.73 -6.71
N THR A 12 1.45 2.79 -5.85
CA THR A 12 1.54 1.36 -6.17
C THR A 12 0.62 0.54 -5.28
N GLY A 13 -0.23 -0.29 -5.91
CA GLY A 13 -1.06 -1.27 -5.21
C GLY A 13 -0.33 -2.60 -5.03
N LEU A 14 -0.16 -3.04 -3.79
CA LEU A 14 0.39 -4.35 -3.41
C LEU A 14 -0.72 -5.31 -2.99
N TYR A 15 -0.84 -6.44 -3.70
CA TYR A 15 -1.81 -7.50 -3.42
C TYR A 15 -1.13 -8.69 -2.76
N TRP A 16 -0.92 -8.63 -1.45
CA TRP A 16 -0.03 -9.54 -0.73
C TRP A 16 -0.57 -10.97 -0.52
N LYS A 17 -1.88 -11.19 -0.64
CA LYS A 17 -2.50 -12.52 -0.60
C LYS A 17 -3.02 -13.02 -1.95
N ARG A 18 -2.82 -12.24 -3.02
CA ARG A 18 -3.37 -12.61 -4.32
C ARG A 18 -2.48 -13.68 -4.96
N MET A 19 -3.05 -14.85 -5.22
CA MET A 19 -2.39 -15.89 -5.99
C MET A 19 -2.29 -15.47 -7.46
N PRO A 20 -1.22 -15.88 -8.18
CA PRO A 20 -1.14 -15.73 -9.63
C PRO A 20 -2.30 -16.48 -10.30
N ASP A 21 -2.86 -15.91 -11.37
CA ASP A 21 -4.05 -16.46 -12.03
C ASP A 21 -3.77 -17.81 -12.76
N GLN A 22 -2.51 -18.29 -12.83
CA GLN A 22 -2.11 -19.33 -13.81
C GLN A 22 -1.06 -20.39 -13.43
N SER A 23 -0.77 -20.68 -12.16
CA SER A 23 0.14 -21.81 -11.84
C SER A 23 -0.39 -22.70 -10.73
N TYR A 24 -0.76 -23.92 -11.11
CA TYR A 24 -1.00 -25.08 -10.23
C TYR A 24 -2.17 -24.95 -9.24
N ILE A 25 -3.36 -24.69 -9.74
CA ILE A 25 -4.58 -25.03 -9.01
C ILE A 25 -5.06 -26.37 -9.61
N SER A 26 -5.08 -27.43 -8.81
CA SER A 26 -5.74 -28.67 -9.23
C SER A 26 -7.21 -28.35 -9.53
N LYS A 27 -7.85 -29.04 -10.47
CA LYS A 27 -9.23 -28.71 -10.87
C LYS A 27 -10.19 -28.69 -9.67
N GLU A 28 -9.86 -29.42 -8.60
CA GLU A 28 -10.59 -29.49 -7.35
C GLU A 28 -10.61 -28.16 -6.57
N GLU A 29 -9.51 -27.40 -6.49
CA GLU A 29 -9.43 -26.16 -5.70
C GLU A 29 -10.21 -24.99 -6.33
N LYS A 30 -10.30 -24.90 -7.67
CA LYS A 30 -11.20 -23.94 -8.35
C LYS A 30 -12.67 -24.25 -8.12
N SER A 31 -13.01 -25.51 -7.86
CA SER A 31 -14.38 -25.97 -7.61
C SER A 31 -14.81 -25.90 -6.15
N MET A 32 -13.89 -25.54 -5.23
CA MET A 32 -14.23 -25.38 -3.82
C MET A 32 -15.18 -24.20 -3.64
N ALA A 33 -16.40 -24.50 -3.17
CA ALA A 33 -17.40 -23.51 -2.80
C ALA A 33 -16.83 -22.58 -1.72
N GLY A 34 -16.42 -21.36 -2.11
CA GLY A 34 -15.80 -20.38 -1.21
C GLY A 34 -14.49 -19.76 -1.70
N TYR A 35 -13.92 -20.23 -2.82
CA TYR A 35 -12.70 -19.63 -3.39
C TYR A 35 -12.96 -18.17 -3.83
N ARG A 36 -12.55 -17.21 -2.99
CA ARG A 36 -12.41 -15.79 -3.36
C ARG A 36 -10.93 -15.46 -3.36
N ALA A 37 -10.39 -15.09 -4.51
CA ALA A 37 -9.06 -14.49 -4.60
C ALA A 37 -8.95 -13.40 -3.53
N ALA A 38 -7.95 -13.50 -2.65
CA ALA A 38 -7.82 -12.58 -1.55
C ALA A 38 -7.56 -11.17 -2.11
N LYS A 39 -8.57 -10.30 -2.00
CA LYS A 39 -8.53 -8.91 -2.44
C LYS A 39 -7.84 -7.99 -1.42
N ASP A 40 -7.06 -8.56 -0.50
CA ASP A 40 -6.31 -7.80 0.48
C ASP A 40 -5.23 -6.99 -0.24
N LYS A 41 -5.54 -5.70 -0.39
CA LYS A 41 -4.74 -4.72 -1.07
C LYS A 41 -4.18 -3.73 -0.05
N LEU A 42 -2.90 -3.44 -0.22
CA LEU A 42 -2.18 -2.39 0.46
C LEU A 42 -1.75 -1.38 -0.58
N THR A 43 -1.83 -0.10 -0.26
CA THR A 43 -1.41 0.95 -1.20
C THR A 43 -0.20 1.66 -0.64
N LEU A 44 0.85 1.72 -1.46
CA LEU A 44 2.10 2.38 -1.14
C LEU A 44 2.23 3.62 -2.04
N LEU A 45 2.44 4.77 -1.42
CA LEU A 45 2.76 6.00 -2.11
C LEU A 45 4.23 6.34 -1.83
N SER A 46 5.00 6.52 -2.90
CA SER A 46 6.44 6.78 -2.81
C SER A 46 6.85 7.90 -3.75
N GLY A 47 7.85 8.68 -3.36
CA GLY A 47 8.26 9.82 -4.16
C GLY A 47 9.57 10.44 -3.70
N GLY A 48 10.06 11.35 -4.51
CA GLY A 48 11.32 12.06 -4.29
C GLY A 48 11.44 13.25 -5.22
N ASN A 49 12.45 14.07 -5.00
CA ASN A 49 12.71 15.20 -5.87
C ASN A 49 13.45 14.80 -7.15
N ALA A 50 13.36 15.64 -8.19
CA ALA A 50 13.99 15.39 -9.47
C ALA A 50 15.53 15.38 -9.40
N SER A 51 16.11 16.01 -8.37
CA SER A 51 17.56 15.94 -8.10
C SER A 51 18.00 14.58 -7.53
N GLY A 52 17.09 13.77 -7.00
CA GLY A 52 17.37 12.46 -6.41
C GLY A 52 18.03 12.48 -5.03
N ASP A 53 18.31 13.66 -4.47
CA ASP A 53 18.96 13.83 -3.16
C ASP A 53 17.96 13.78 -1.99
N MET A 54 16.65 13.84 -2.28
CA MET A 54 15.60 13.75 -1.26
C MET A 54 14.55 12.70 -1.62
N LYS A 55 14.36 11.75 -0.70
CA LYS A 55 13.29 10.75 -0.73
C LYS A 55 12.25 11.08 0.33
N LEU A 56 10.98 11.06 -0.05
CA LEU A 56 9.88 11.22 0.89
C LEU A 56 9.72 9.94 1.72
N LYS A 57 9.36 10.07 3.00
CA LYS A 57 8.99 8.91 3.82
C LYS A 57 7.75 8.27 3.18
N PRO A 58 7.77 7.00 2.76
CA PRO A 58 6.64 6.43 2.03
C PRO A 58 5.36 6.41 2.87
N LEU A 59 4.21 6.62 2.22
CA LEU A 59 2.90 6.49 2.84
C LEU A 59 2.33 5.11 2.53
N LEU A 60 1.81 4.45 3.56
CA LEU A 60 1.18 3.16 3.46
C LEU A 60 -0.28 3.26 3.91
N VAL A 61 -1.20 2.93 3.01
CA VAL A 61 -2.64 2.94 3.26
C VAL A 61 -3.20 1.53 3.25
N TYR A 62 -3.80 1.13 4.38
CA TYR A 62 -4.47 -0.16 4.51
C TYR A 62 -5.97 -0.01 4.79
N HIS A 63 -6.76 -1.07 4.60
CA HIS A 63 -8.20 -1.01 4.84
C HIS A 63 -8.58 -0.86 6.31
N SER A 64 -7.73 -1.36 7.21
CA SER A 64 -7.97 -1.39 8.66
C SER A 64 -6.95 -0.52 9.38
N GLU A 65 -7.42 0.34 10.29
CA GLU A 65 -6.56 1.20 11.11
C GLU A 65 -5.62 0.39 12.01
N ASN A 66 -6.12 -0.70 12.61
CA ASN A 66 -5.35 -1.56 13.53
C ASN A 66 -5.42 -3.02 13.09
N PRO A 67 -4.66 -3.42 12.05
CA PRO A 67 -4.65 -4.80 11.61
C PRO A 67 -4.07 -5.70 12.70
N ARG A 68 -4.60 -6.93 12.83
CA ARG A 68 -4.10 -7.93 13.79
C ARG A 68 -2.60 -8.19 13.63
N ALA A 69 -2.07 -8.10 12.41
CA ALA A 69 -0.64 -8.28 12.12
C ALA A 69 0.27 -7.22 12.75
N LEU A 70 -0.26 -6.03 13.06
CA LEU A 70 0.49 -4.94 13.71
C LEU A 70 0.07 -4.75 15.17
N LYS A 71 -0.56 -5.76 15.78
CA LYS A 71 -0.93 -5.69 17.20
C LYS A 71 0.34 -5.47 18.04
N ASN A 72 0.27 -4.51 18.95
CA ASN A 72 1.38 -4.09 19.83
C ASN A 72 2.57 -3.44 19.13
N ILE A 73 2.45 -3.07 17.85
CA ILE A 73 3.47 -2.29 17.14
C ILE A 73 3.06 -0.81 17.18
N ALA A 74 3.97 0.04 17.67
CA ALA A 74 3.76 1.49 17.62
C ALA A 74 3.86 1.95 16.16
N LYS A 75 2.79 2.51 15.59
CA LYS A 75 2.78 2.96 14.19
C LYS A 75 3.88 3.97 13.86
N GLY A 76 4.26 4.80 14.84
CA GLY A 76 5.37 5.76 14.68
C GLY A 76 6.74 5.12 14.51
N SER A 77 6.94 3.87 14.94
CA SER A 77 8.21 3.15 14.73
C SER A 77 8.33 2.55 13.33
N LEU A 78 7.25 2.57 12.54
CA LEU A 78 7.29 2.07 11.17
C LEU A 78 8.14 3.00 10.28
N PRO A 79 8.87 2.42 9.30
CA PRO A 79 9.63 3.19 8.31
C PRO A 79 8.71 3.92 7.30
N VAL A 80 7.39 3.80 7.45
CA VAL A 80 6.36 4.41 6.61
C VAL A 80 5.42 5.26 7.45
N VAL A 81 4.73 6.21 6.82
CA VAL A 81 3.57 6.87 7.41
C VAL A 81 2.38 5.93 7.28
N TRP A 82 1.76 5.54 8.39
CA TRP A 82 0.62 4.63 8.40
C TRP A 82 -0.70 5.40 8.35
N LYS A 83 -1.58 5.06 7.40
CA LYS A 83 -2.95 5.56 7.33
C LYS A 83 -3.91 4.42 7.01
N SER A 84 -5.19 4.61 7.31
CA SER A 84 -6.23 3.69 6.87
C SER A 84 -7.36 4.36 6.10
N ASN A 85 -7.93 3.60 5.17
CA ASN A 85 -9.10 3.95 4.39
C ASN A 85 -9.77 2.63 3.99
N PRO A 86 -11.09 2.41 4.22
CA PRO A 86 -11.76 1.16 3.89
C PRO A 86 -11.55 0.63 2.46
N LYS A 87 -11.29 1.52 1.48
CA LYS A 87 -10.98 1.15 0.08
C LYS A 87 -9.50 0.86 -0.20
N ALA A 88 -8.64 1.05 0.80
CA ALA A 88 -7.18 1.07 0.70
C ALA A 88 -6.72 1.92 -0.49
N TRP A 89 -7.20 3.16 -0.58
CA TRP A 89 -6.79 4.15 -1.59
C TRP A 89 -6.27 5.41 -0.92
N VAL A 90 -5.36 6.11 -1.58
CA VAL A 90 -4.95 7.45 -1.15
C VAL A 90 -6.07 8.42 -1.51
N THR A 91 -6.62 9.12 -0.52
CA THR A 91 -7.56 10.22 -0.76
C THR A 91 -6.82 11.54 -0.78
N GLN A 92 -7.43 12.60 -1.32
CA GLN A 92 -6.86 13.94 -1.27
C GLN A 92 -6.50 14.38 0.15
N ALA A 93 -7.37 14.11 1.14
CA ALA A 93 -7.10 14.45 2.54
C ALA A 93 -5.91 13.67 3.12
N ILE A 94 -5.79 12.38 2.78
CA ILE A 94 -4.64 11.55 3.18
C ILE A 94 -3.35 12.07 2.53
N PHE A 95 -3.43 12.46 1.26
CA PHE A 95 -2.28 12.99 0.53
C PHE A 95 -1.80 14.33 1.11
N GLN A 96 -2.71 15.26 1.37
CA GLN A 96 -2.40 16.59 1.94
C GLN A 96 -1.83 16.53 3.36
N ASP A 97 -2.19 15.52 4.15
CA ASP A 97 -1.61 15.31 5.47
C ASP A 97 -0.20 14.69 5.40
N TRP A 98 0.14 14.03 4.30
CA TRP A 98 1.42 13.35 4.10
C TRP A 98 2.47 14.19 3.37
N PHE A 99 2.07 14.96 2.35
CA PHE A 99 2.96 15.74 1.47
C PHE A 99 3.06 17.20 1.94
#